data_AF-A0A518DRL1-F1
#
_entry.id   AF-A0A518DRL1-F1
#
_cell.length_a   1.000
_cell.length_b   1.000
_cell.length_c   1.000
_cell.angle_alpha   90.00
_cell.angle_beta   90.00
_cell.angle_gamma   90.00
#
_symmetry.space_group_name_H-M   'P 1'
#
loop_
_entity.id
_entity.type
_entity.pdbx_description
1 polymer ?
#
loop_
_entity_poly.entity_id
_entity_poly.type
_entity_poly.pdbx_seq_one_letter_code
_entity_poly.pdbx_strand_id
1 'polypeptide(L)'
;MTEHDGLKGCGPQPFRSGNPNNEWGIDELSFYAQIQFGQILEGERLLTPSYWRLGNALALAKKSLHRGQWAQYLAALGIDKTRASKARAIHRTFPEAGDVVDLTVEEAYDRRQRPATTASTHRGEQSNLQKDSHRLRHTVSKIATRSREAIHDAAFAAPAEAVLLIPAVRKAIQELEQLLSHLVQQAALAD
;
A
#
# COMPACT_ATOMS: atom_id res chain seq x y z
N MET A 1 35.30 3.89 -54.66
CA MET A 1 35.23 4.63 -53.39
C MET A 1 34.04 4.09 -52.65
N THR A 2 34.29 3.27 -51.64
CA THR A 2 33.30 2.44 -50.95
C THR A 2 32.80 3.22 -49.73
N GLU A 3 31.55 3.69 -49.79
CA GLU A 3 30.83 4.20 -48.63
C GLU A 3 30.25 3.00 -47.87
N HIS A 4 30.83 2.69 -46.72
CA HIS A 4 30.22 1.80 -45.73
C HIS A 4 29.44 2.66 -44.75
N ASP A 5 28.14 2.77 -45.02
CA ASP A 5 27.18 3.44 -44.16
C ASP A 5 26.92 2.57 -42.93
N GLY A 6 27.48 2.98 -41.80
CA GLY A 6 27.39 2.29 -40.52
C GLY A 6 26.04 2.54 -39.87
N LEU A 7 25.07 1.67 -40.12
CA LEU A 7 23.82 1.57 -39.36
C LEU A 7 24.13 1.26 -37.88
N LYS A 8 24.34 2.30 -37.08
CA LYS A 8 24.37 2.24 -35.61
C LYS A 8 22.95 1.96 -35.13
N GLY A 9 22.63 0.69 -34.97
CA GLY A 9 21.41 0.25 -34.30
C GLY A 9 21.47 0.62 -32.82
N CYS A 10 20.76 1.69 -32.44
CA CYS A 10 20.34 1.93 -31.04
C CYS A 10 19.18 0.99 -30.69
N GLY A 11 19.37 -0.32 -30.85
CA GLY A 11 18.45 -1.30 -30.28
C GLY A 11 18.73 -1.43 -28.78
N PRO A 12 17.71 -1.63 -27.93
CA PRO A 12 17.94 -1.97 -26.53
C PRO A 12 18.82 -3.22 -26.48
N GLN A 13 20.05 -3.08 -25.98
CA GLN A 13 20.93 -4.23 -25.82
C GLN A 13 20.28 -5.19 -24.82
N PRO A 14 20.08 -6.46 -25.19
CA PRO A 14 19.53 -7.44 -24.25
C PRO A 14 20.49 -7.55 -23.06
N PHE A 15 19.98 -7.28 -21.86
CA PHE A 15 20.78 -7.33 -20.64
C PHE A 15 21.37 -8.73 -20.43
N ARG A 16 22.61 -8.77 -19.93
CA ARG A 16 23.27 -10.03 -19.56
C ARG A 16 22.46 -10.72 -18.48
N SER A 17 22.05 -11.96 -18.73
CA SER A 17 21.44 -12.81 -17.71
C SER A 17 22.52 -13.29 -16.74
N GLY A 18 22.27 -13.17 -15.42
CA GLY A 18 23.19 -13.64 -14.39
C GLY A 18 23.20 -12.79 -13.12
N ASN A 19 24.03 -13.20 -12.15
CA ASN A 19 24.32 -12.40 -10.97
C ASN A 19 25.32 -11.29 -11.32
N PRO A 20 25.25 -10.13 -10.64
CA PRO A 20 26.20 -9.05 -10.85
C PRO A 20 27.63 -9.53 -10.56
N ASN A 21 28.58 -9.11 -11.40
CA ASN A 21 30.00 -9.41 -11.24
C ASN A 21 30.86 -8.16 -11.54
N ASN A 22 32.17 -8.28 -11.37
CA ASN A 22 33.11 -7.16 -11.52
C ASN A 22 33.26 -6.66 -12.98
N GLU A 23 32.68 -7.36 -13.96
CA GLU A 23 32.73 -6.99 -15.37
C GLU A 23 31.54 -6.11 -15.79
N TRP A 24 30.54 -5.94 -14.92
CA TRP A 24 29.36 -5.13 -15.21
C TRP A 24 29.67 -3.64 -15.10
N GLY A 25 29.12 -2.86 -16.03
CA GLY A 25 29.20 -1.39 -15.98
C GLY A 25 28.31 -0.79 -14.88
N ILE A 26 28.56 0.47 -14.53
CA ILE A 26 27.78 1.20 -13.51
C ILE A 26 26.30 1.25 -13.87
N ASP A 27 25.96 1.43 -15.15
CA ASP A 27 24.57 1.50 -15.61
C ASP A 27 23.84 0.16 -15.44
N GLU A 28 24.52 -0.95 -15.76
CA GLU A 28 23.98 -2.31 -15.57
C GLU A 28 23.77 -2.63 -14.09
N LEU A 29 24.74 -2.29 -13.24
CA LEU A 29 24.64 -2.45 -11.79
C LEU A 29 23.51 -1.60 -11.20
N SER A 30 23.37 -0.35 -11.66
CA SER A 30 22.33 0.56 -11.20
C SER A 30 20.94 0.04 -11.55
N PHE A 31 20.76 -0.44 -12.78
CA PHE A 31 19.51 -1.04 -13.23
C PHE A 31 19.16 -2.31 -12.46
N TYR A 32 20.15 -3.21 -12.26
CA TYR A 32 19.96 -4.42 -11.45
C TYR A 32 19.56 -4.09 -10.01
N ALA A 33 20.23 -3.12 -9.39
CA ALA A 33 19.90 -2.66 -8.04
C ALA A 33 18.46 -2.12 -7.96
N GLN A 34 17.99 -1.38 -8.97
CA GLN A 34 16.60 -0.91 -9.03
C GLN A 34 15.60 -2.08 -9.13
N ILE A 35 15.90 -3.09 -9.94
CA ILE A 35 15.05 -4.29 -10.05
C ILE A 35 14.99 -5.03 -8.71
N GLN A 36 16.14 -5.30 -8.10
CA GLN A 36 16.21 -6.00 -6.81
C GLN A 36 15.49 -5.21 -5.71
N PHE A 37 15.67 -3.89 -5.68
CA PHE A 37 14.97 -3.03 -4.74
C PHE A 37 13.45 -3.09 -4.96
N GLY A 38 12.97 -3.05 -6.21
CA GLY A 38 11.55 -3.24 -6.52
C GLY A 38 11.00 -4.57 -6.04
N GLN A 39 11.75 -5.67 -6.22
CA GLN A 39 11.38 -7.00 -5.73
C GLN A 39 11.33 -7.06 -4.20
N ILE A 40 12.26 -6.38 -3.51
CA ILE A 40 12.23 -6.26 -2.05
C ILE A 40 10.98 -5.52 -1.59
N LEU A 41 10.67 -4.36 -2.19
CA LEU A 41 9.48 -3.60 -1.83
C LEU A 41 8.20 -4.42 -2.05
N GLU A 42 8.13 -5.19 -3.12
CA GLU A 42 6.99 -6.07 -3.38
C GLU A 42 6.88 -7.19 -2.32
N GLY A 43 8.00 -7.81 -1.97
CA GLY A 43 8.07 -8.76 -0.87
C GLY A 43 7.65 -8.14 0.47
N GLU A 44 8.04 -6.90 0.73
CA GLU A 44 7.63 -6.17 1.93
C GLU A 44 6.11 -5.91 1.96
N ARG A 45 5.48 -5.53 0.83
CA ARG A 45 4.03 -5.34 0.74
C ARG A 45 3.28 -6.60 1.14
N LEU A 46 3.73 -7.76 0.67
CA LEU A 46 3.15 -9.05 1.04
C LEU A 46 3.29 -9.36 2.55
N LEU A 47 4.32 -8.83 3.21
CA LEU A 47 4.53 -9.01 4.65
C LEU A 47 3.72 -8.04 5.50
N THR A 48 3.32 -6.88 4.98
CA THR A 48 2.64 -5.84 5.77
C THR A 48 1.32 -6.30 6.42
N PRO A 49 0.42 -7.05 5.74
CA PRO A 49 -0.75 -7.64 6.40
C PRO A 49 -0.41 -8.60 7.54
N SER A 50 0.71 -9.33 7.43
CA SER A 50 1.19 -10.21 8.50
C SER A 50 1.71 -9.41 9.70
N TYR A 51 2.40 -8.29 9.46
CA TYR A 51 2.76 -7.33 10.52
C TYR A 51 1.53 -6.77 11.22
N TRP A 52 0.47 -6.46 10.49
CA TRP A 52 -0.80 -6.01 11.08
C TRP A 52 -1.42 -7.08 11.97
N ARG A 53 -1.52 -8.33 11.49
CA ARG A 53 -2.08 -9.46 12.27
C ARG A 53 -1.28 -9.73 13.53
N LEU A 54 0.05 -9.69 13.42
CA LEU A 54 0.95 -9.79 14.59
C LEU A 54 0.68 -8.66 15.58
N GLY A 55 0.52 -7.43 15.09
CA GLY A 55 0.19 -6.26 15.91
C GLY A 55 -1.12 -6.43 16.67
N ASN A 56 -2.15 -6.99 16.03
CA ASN A 56 -3.43 -7.32 16.65
C ASN A 56 -3.26 -8.35 17.77
N ALA A 57 -2.64 -9.50 17.45
CA ALA A 57 -2.39 -10.57 18.42
C ALA A 57 -1.61 -10.08 19.64
N LEU A 58 -0.55 -9.30 19.41
CA LEU A 58 0.25 -8.69 20.47
C LEU A 58 -0.52 -7.63 21.28
N ALA A 59 -1.44 -6.89 20.67
CA ALA A 59 -2.31 -5.95 21.37
C ALA A 59 -3.31 -6.66 22.28
N LEU A 60 -3.86 -7.79 21.86
CA LEU A 60 -4.74 -8.65 22.67
C LEU A 60 -3.96 -9.27 23.83
N ALA A 61 -2.81 -9.90 23.55
CA ALA A 61 -1.96 -10.51 24.57
C ALA A 61 -1.49 -9.49 25.62
N LYS A 62 -1.17 -8.26 25.21
CA LYS A 62 -0.75 -7.22 26.16
C LYS A 62 -1.80 -6.88 27.21
N LYS A 63 -3.10 -7.07 26.92
CA LYS A 63 -4.18 -6.79 27.88
C LYS A 63 -4.23 -7.78 29.04
N SER A 64 -3.77 -9.01 28.84
CA SER A 64 -3.75 -10.05 29.89
C SER A 64 -2.45 -10.06 30.71
N LEU A 65 -1.41 -9.37 30.25
CA LEU A 65 -0.10 -9.36 30.91
C LEU A 65 -0.01 -8.28 31.99
N HIS A 66 0.59 -8.63 33.12
CA HIS A 66 0.83 -7.71 34.23
C HIS A 66 2.05 -6.81 33.96
N ARG A 67 2.21 -5.73 34.75
CA ARG A 67 3.36 -4.82 34.62
C ARG A 67 4.67 -5.60 34.69
N GLY A 68 5.57 -5.38 33.73
CA GLY A 68 6.90 -6.01 33.67
C GLY A 68 6.97 -7.33 32.87
N GLN A 69 5.86 -8.04 32.65
CA GLN A 69 5.87 -9.34 31.96
C GLN A 69 6.05 -9.24 30.43
N TRP A 70 5.84 -8.05 29.86
CA TRP A 70 5.84 -7.84 28.41
C TRP A 70 7.16 -8.24 27.73
N ALA A 71 8.30 -7.89 28.32
CA ALA A 71 9.60 -8.18 27.72
C ALA A 71 9.92 -9.68 27.74
N GLN A 72 9.60 -10.37 28.84
CA GLN A 72 9.78 -11.83 28.96
C GLN A 72 8.87 -12.57 27.99
N TYR A 73 7.62 -12.12 27.84
CA TYR A 73 6.67 -12.69 26.88
C TYR A 73 7.18 -12.60 25.44
N LEU A 74 7.68 -11.42 25.02
CA LEU A 74 8.27 -11.26 23.68
C LEU A 74 9.52 -12.14 23.48
N ALA A 75 10.39 -12.22 24.50
CA ALA A 75 11.58 -13.05 24.46
C ALA A 75 11.24 -14.55 24.32
N ALA A 76 10.22 -15.03 25.04
CA ALA A 76 9.76 -16.41 24.97
C ALA A 76 9.23 -16.78 23.57
N LEU A 77 8.71 -15.81 22.81
CA LEU A 77 8.26 -15.98 21.44
C LEU A 77 9.37 -15.75 20.39
N GLY A 78 10.58 -15.36 20.80
CA GLY A 78 11.65 -14.97 19.88
C GLY A 78 11.33 -13.70 19.08
N ILE A 79 10.40 -12.87 19.55
CA ILE A 79 9.97 -11.67 18.84
C ILE A 79 10.82 -10.49 19.31
N ASP A 80 11.55 -9.89 18.38
CA ASP A 80 12.29 -8.67 18.64
C ASP A 80 11.37 -7.52 19.09
N LYS A 81 11.83 -6.73 20.07
CA LYS A 81 11.08 -5.63 20.67
C LYS A 81 10.74 -4.53 19.65
N THR A 82 11.65 -4.23 18.72
CA THR A 82 11.41 -3.20 17.70
C THR A 82 10.36 -3.67 16.70
N ARG A 83 10.44 -4.95 16.25
CA ARG A 83 9.41 -5.56 15.40
C ARG A 83 8.04 -5.60 16.07
N ALA A 84 7.98 -6.03 17.34
CA ALA A 84 6.74 -6.03 18.12
C ALA A 84 6.14 -4.62 18.26
N SER A 85 6.99 -3.61 18.48
CA SER A 85 6.54 -2.21 18.56
C SER A 85 6.00 -1.72 17.21
N LYS A 86 6.71 -2.01 16.12
CA LYS A 86 6.31 -1.64 14.75
C LYS A 86 4.98 -2.28 14.36
N ALA A 87 4.84 -3.59 14.55
CA ALA A 87 3.60 -4.33 14.30
C ALA A 87 2.41 -3.74 15.07
N ARG A 88 2.57 -3.50 16.37
CA ARG A 88 1.52 -2.89 17.20
C ARG A 88 1.19 -1.46 16.77
N ALA A 89 2.15 -0.69 16.29
CA ALA A 89 1.92 0.65 15.77
C ALA A 89 1.10 0.62 14.47
N ILE A 90 1.44 -0.27 13.54
CA ILE A 90 0.68 -0.50 12.29
C ILE A 90 -0.76 -0.89 12.62
N HIS A 91 -0.96 -1.92 13.45
CA HIS A 91 -2.31 -2.36 13.86
C HIS A 91 -3.16 -1.24 14.49
N ARG A 92 -2.55 -0.35 15.27
CA ARG A 92 -3.29 0.78 15.88
C ARG A 92 -3.69 1.84 14.86
N THR A 93 -2.96 1.97 13.76
CA THR A 93 -3.20 2.99 12.72
C THR A 93 -4.28 2.53 11.75
N PHE A 94 -4.30 1.25 11.38
CA PHE A 94 -5.18 0.70 10.36
C PHE A 94 -6.27 -0.19 10.97
N PRO A 95 -7.56 0.05 10.68
CA PRO A 95 -8.66 -0.76 11.20
C PRO A 95 -8.66 -2.21 10.74
N GLU A 96 -8.27 -2.47 9.48
CA GLU A 96 -8.34 -3.79 8.86
C GLU A 96 -7.01 -4.16 8.19
N ALA A 97 -6.73 -5.46 8.07
CA ALA A 97 -5.54 -5.95 7.38
C ALA A 97 -5.53 -5.60 5.88
N GLY A 98 -6.70 -5.42 5.27
CA GLY A 98 -6.85 -5.01 3.87
C GLY A 98 -6.30 -3.60 3.60
N ASP A 99 -6.33 -2.72 4.60
CA ASP A 99 -5.94 -1.32 4.46
C ASP A 99 -4.42 -1.12 4.30
N VAL A 100 -3.64 -2.19 4.48
CA VAL A 100 -2.18 -2.17 4.41
C VAL A 100 -1.60 -3.03 3.28
N VAL A 101 -2.44 -3.64 2.44
CA VAL A 101 -2.01 -4.58 1.38
C VAL A 101 -1.07 -3.92 0.38
N ASP A 102 -1.35 -2.67 0.01
CA ASP A 102 -0.56 -1.95 -0.99
C ASP A 102 0.63 -1.17 -0.39
N LEU A 103 0.89 -1.31 0.91
CA LEU A 103 1.92 -0.55 1.64
C LEU A 103 3.09 -1.44 2.01
N THR A 104 4.30 -0.92 1.94
CA THR A 104 5.44 -1.56 2.61
C THR A 104 5.31 -1.44 4.13
N VAL A 105 6.09 -2.24 4.86
CA VAL A 105 6.10 -2.23 6.32
C VAL A 105 6.51 -0.85 6.86
N GLU A 106 7.48 -0.18 6.21
CA GLU A 106 7.91 1.16 6.60
C GLU A 106 6.86 2.22 6.27
N GLU A 107 6.26 2.18 5.07
CA GLU A 107 5.20 3.12 4.69
C GLU A 107 4.00 3.03 5.64
N ALA A 108 3.60 1.81 6.01
CA ALA A 108 2.54 1.60 6.99
C ALA A 108 2.93 2.12 8.38
N TYR A 109 4.19 1.92 8.80
CA TYR A 109 4.67 2.38 10.10
C TYR A 109 4.80 3.92 10.20
N ASP A 110 5.15 4.58 9.10
CA ASP A 110 5.32 6.03 9.04
C ASP A 110 3.99 6.78 8.99
N ARG A 111 2.93 6.15 8.47
CA ARG A 111 1.55 6.67 8.54
C ARG A 111 0.98 6.74 9.97
N ARG A 112 1.73 6.32 11.00
CA ARG A 112 1.30 6.50 12.39
C ARG A 112 1.03 7.98 12.65
N GLN A 113 -0.16 8.30 13.15
CA GLN A 113 -0.43 9.63 13.70
C GLN A 113 0.50 9.84 14.90
N ARG A 114 1.61 10.53 14.69
CA ARG A 114 2.38 11.08 15.81
C ARG A 114 1.48 12.14 16.45
N PRO A 115 1.20 12.07 17.76
CA PRO A 115 0.57 13.18 18.43
C PRO A 115 1.44 14.40 18.15
N ALA A 116 0.87 15.42 17.48
CA ALA A 116 1.54 16.70 17.35
C ALA A 116 1.85 17.16 18.77
N THR A 117 3.13 17.16 19.12
CA THR A 117 3.61 17.71 20.39
C THR A 117 3.26 19.19 20.41
N THR A 118 2.20 19.51 21.16
CA THR A 118 1.85 20.81 21.74
C THR A 118 1.89 22.05 20.83
N ALA A 119 0.71 22.45 20.35
CA ALA A 119 0.29 23.84 20.38
C ALA A 119 -1.25 23.92 20.56
N SER A 120 -1.62 24.56 21.68
CA SER A 120 -2.89 25.21 22.04
C SER A 120 -4.17 24.99 21.20
N THR A 121 -5.22 24.52 21.89
CA THR A 121 -6.52 25.21 22.04
C THR A 121 -7.21 25.73 20.76
N HIS A 122 -7.68 24.87 19.86
CA HIS A 122 -8.80 25.16 18.92
C HIS A 122 -9.44 23.86 18.37
N ARG A 123 -9.71 22.88 19.25
CA ARG A 123 -10.02 21.49 18.87
C ARG A 123 -11.52 21.14 18.93
N GLY A 124 -12.36 21.93 18.26
CA GLY A 124 -13.79 21.65 18.11
C GLY A 124 -14.14 21.13 16.71
N GLU A 125 -13.84 21.92 15.68
CA GLU A 125 -14.37 21.68 14.32
C GLU A 125 -13.40 20.95 13.38
N GLN A 126 -12.08 21.19 13.49
CA GLN A 126 -11.08 20.52 12.65
C GLN A 126 -11.00 19.00 12.89
N SER A 127 -11.47 18.52 14.05
CA SER A 127 -11.51 17.09 14.36
C SER A 127 -12.55 16.32 13.53
N ASN A 128 -13.63 16.96 13.08
CA ASN A 128 -14.66 16.26 12.30
C ASN A 128 -14.27 16.17 10.83
N LEU A 129 -13.74 17.25 10.25
CA LEU A 129 -13.25 17.27 8.86
C LEU A 129 -12.13 16.24 8.61
N GLN A 130 -11.22 16.04 9.57
CA GLN A 130 -10.18 15.00 9.47
C GLN A 130 -10.75 13.57 9.59
N LYS A 131 -11.81 13.36 10.38
CA LYS A 131 -12.48 12.07 10.47
C LYS A 131 -13.28 11.76 9.20
N ASP A 132 -13.92 12.77 8.62
CA ASP A 132 -14.75 12.62 7.42
C ASP A 132 -13.89 12.36 6.17
N SER A 133 -12.77 13.08 6.03
CA SER A 133 -11.79 12.78 4.97
C SER A 133 -11.18 11.38 5.10
N HIS A 134 -10.88 10.92 6.32
CA HIS A 134 -10.41 9.55 6.53
C HIS A 134 -11.47 8.50 6.15
N ARG A 135 -12.74 8.72 6.54
CA ARG A 135 -13.86 7.85 6.17
C ARG A 135 -14.06 7.79 4.66
N LEU A 136 -13.94 8.94 3.98
CA LEU A 136 -14.05 9.01 2.53
C LEU A 136 -12.92 8.24 1.84
N ARG A 137 -11.66 8.45 2.26
CA ARG A 137 -10.50 7.70 1.74
C ARG A 137 -10.66 6.20 1.94
N HIS A 138 -11.11 5.78 3.12
CA HIS A 138 -11.38 4.37 3.43
C HIS A 138 -12.44 3.77 2.50
N THR A 139 -13.52 4.51 2.29
CA THR A 139 -14.61 4.08 1.40
C THR A 139 -14.13 3.95 -0.05
N VAL A 140 -13.38 4.95 -0.55
CA VAL A 140 -12.79 4.92 -1.89
C VAL A 140 -11.84 3.73 -2.06
N SER A 141 -10.99 3.46 -1.06
CA SER A 141 -10.09 2.31 -1.09
C SER A 141 -10.85 0.99 -1.12
N LYS A 142 -11.92 0.83 -0.32
CA LYS A 142 -12.77 -0.37 -0.34
C LYS A 142 -13.46 -0.57 -1.69
N ILE A 143 -13.93 0.51 -2.32
CA ILE A 143 -14.50 0.46 -3.67
C ILE A 143 -13.44 -0.02 -4.65
N ALA A 144 -12.22 0.53 -4.62
CA ALA A 144 -11.15 0.14 -5.52
C ALA A 144 -10.77 -1.36 -5.41
N THR A 145 -10.65 -1.87 -4.17
CA THR A 145 -10.38 -3.30 -3.93
C THR A 145 -11.51 -4.18 -4.48
N ARG A 146 -12.77 -3.87 -4.14
CA ARG A 146 -13.93 -4.65 -4.61
C ARG A 146 -14.12 -4.60 -6.11
N SER A 147 -13.86 -3.46 -6.75
CA SER A 147 -13.90 -3.34 -8.20
C SER A 147 -12.83 -4.22 -8.87
N ARG A 148 -11.64 -4.35 -8.26
CA ARG A 148 -10.58 -5.25 -8.76
C ARG A 148 -10.99 -6.72 -8.68
N GLU A 149 -11.60 -7.12 -7.56
CA GLU A 149 -12.17 -8.47 -7.40
C GLU A 149 -13.28 -8.72 -8.43
N ALA A 150 -14.20 -7.77 -8.60
CA ALA A 150 -15.29 -7.88 -9.56
C ALA A 150 -14.81 -7.97 -11.03
N ILE A 151 -13.71 -7.30 -11.39
CA ILE A 151 -13.10 -7.44 -12.72
C ILE A 151 -12.60 -8.87 -12.95
N HIS A 152 -11.97 -9.46 -11.93
CA HIS A 152 -11.50 -10.84 -12.00
C HIS A 152 -12.67 -11.81 -12.17
N ASP A 153 -13.75 -11.64 -11.40
CA ASP A 153 -14.93 -12.51 -11.49
C ASP A 153 -15.67 -12.34 -12.82
N ALA A 154 -15.77 -11.10 -13.33
CA ALA A 154 -16.40 -10.81 -14.61
C ALA A 154 -15.68 -11.48 -15.80
N ALA A 155 -14.38 -11.77 -15.69
CA ALA A 155 -13.64 -12.51 -16.71
C ALA A 155 -14.15 -13.94 -16.93
N PHE A 156 -14.86 -14.50 -15.94
CA PHE A 156 -15.41 -15.86 -15.97
C PHE A 156 -16.95 -15.90 -16.05
N ALA A 157 -17.62 -14.75 -16.11
CA ALA A 157 -19.09 -14.69 -16.14
C ALA A 157 -19.66 -15.27 -17.44
N ALA A 158 -20.76 -16.02 -17.33
CA ALA A 158 -21.44 -16.55 -18.50
C ALA A 158 -22.08 -15.40 -19.33
N PRO A 159 -22.22 -15.55 -20.67
CA PRO A 159 -22.79 -14.48 -21.50
C PRO A 159 -24.16 -13.98 -21.06
N ALA A 160 -25.03 -14.86 -20.54
CA ALA A 160 -26.34 -14.49 -20.03
C ALA A 160 -26.25 -13.64 -18.75
N GLU A 161 -25.30 -13.93 -17.86
CA GLU A 161 -25.05 -13.14 -16.65
C GLU A 161 -24.43 -11.79 -16.98
N ALA A 162 -23.50 -11.75 -17.95
CA ALA A 162 -22.89 -10.51 -18.42
C ALA A 162 -23.94 -9.50 -18.92
N VAL A 163 -24.96 -9.96 -19.67
CA VAL A 163 -26.07 -9.10 -20.13
C VAL A 163 -26.83 -8.48 -18.95
N LEU A 164 -27.00 -9.20 -17.84
CA LEU A 164 -27.67 -8.70 -16.63
C LEU A 164 -26.78 -7.75 -15.82
N LEU A 165 -25.46 -7.97 -15.82
CA LEU A 165 -24.52 -7.18 -15.02
C LEU A 165 -24.12 -5.85 -15.69
N ILE A 166 -24.10 -5.79 -17.03
CA ILE A 166 -23.70 -4.57 -17.78
C ILE A 166 -24.46 -3.31 -17.34
N PRO A 167 -25.79 -3.29 -17.20
CA PRO A 167 -26.52 -2.11 -16.75
C PRO A 167 -26.13 -1.65 -15.33
N ALA A 168 -25.92 -2.61 -14.42
CA ALA A 168 -25.51 -2.31 -13.05
C ALA A 168 -24.11 -1.71 -12.99
N VAL A 169 -23.16 -2.26 -13.75
CA VAL A 169 -21.80 -1.74 -13.86
C VAL A 169 -21.78 -0.34 -14.48
N ARG A 170 -22.55 -0.11 -15.55
CA ARG A 170 -22.67 1.23 -16.17
C ARG A 170 -23.19 2.27 -15.19
N LYS A 171 -24.21 1.92 -14.39
CA LYS A 171 -24.75 2.80 -13.35
C LYS A 171 -23.69 3.12 -12.29
N ALA A 172 -22.94 2.11 -11.83
CA ALA A 172 -21.87 2.31 -10.85
C ALA A 172 -20.75 3.22 -11.38
N ILE A 173 -20.36 3.08 -12.65
CA ILE A 173 -19.38 3.98 -13.31
C ILE A 173 -19.90 5.41 -13.29
N GLN A 174 -21.15 5.64 -13.69
CA GLN A 174 -21.76 6.96 -13.70
C GLN A 174 -21.77 7.62 -12.32
N GLU A 175 -22.10 6.87 -11.26
CA GLU A 175 -22.09 7.38 -9.88
C GLU A 175 -20.66 7.73 -9.42
N LEU A 176 -19.65 6.94 -9.81
CA LEU A 176 -18.24 7.21 -9.50
C LEU A 176 -17.69 8.43 -10.27
N GLU A 177 -18.09 8.63 -11.53
CA GLU A 177 -17.75 9.82 -12.31
C GLU A 177 -18.36 11.09 -11.71
N GLN A 178 -19.59 11.01 -11.19
CA GLN A 178 -20.21 12.11 -10.45
C GLN A 178 -19.44 12.43 -9.16
N LEU A 179 -19.06 11.40 -8.39
CA LEU A 179 -18.24 11.57 -7.20
C LEU A 179 -16.89 12.24 -7.54
N LEU A 180 -16.21 11.79 -8.60
CA LEU A 180 -14.95 12.38 -9.06
C LEU A 180 -15.14 13.85 -9.44
N SER A 181 -16.20 14.16 -10.19
CA SER A 181 -16.53 15.52 -10.59
C SER A 181 -16.73 16.45 -9.38
N HIS A 182 -17.43 15.97 -8.34
CA HIS A 182 -17.57 16.71 -7.09
C HIS A 182 -16.23 16.94 -6.38
N LEU A 183 -15.36 15.93 -6.34
CA LEU A 183 -14.03 16.07 -5.71
C LEU A 183 -13.14 17.06 -6.46
N VAL A 184 -13.16 17.06 -7.79
CA VAL A 184 -12.42 18.03 -8.62
C VAL A 184 -12.93 19.45 -8.40
N GLN A 185 -14.24 19.65 -8.35
CA GLN A 185 -14.82 20.97 -8.04
C GLN A 185 -14.43 21.46 -6.64
N GLN A 186 -14.46 20.58 -5.64
CA GLN A 186 -14.03 20.92 -4.28
C GLN A 186 -12.54 21.27 -4.20
N ALA A 187 -11.69 20.55 -4.96
CA ALA A 187 -10.26 20.85 -5.02
C ALA A 187 -9.99 22.22 -5.65
N ALA A 188 -10.71 22.59 -6.72
CA ALA A 188 -10.57 23.88 -7.39
C ALA A 188 -11.05 25.08 -6.55
N LEU A 189 -11.85 24.85 -5.50
CA LEU A 189 -12.28 25.89 -4.56
C LEU A 189 -11.30 26.10 -3.39
N ALA A 190 -10.31 25.21 -3.26
CA ALA A 190 -9.30 25.27 -2.19
C ALA A 190 -8.00 26.00 -2.62
N ASP A 191 -7.85 26.28 -3.91
CA ASP A 191 -6.80 27.12 -4.51
C ASP A 191 -7.26 28.59 -4.60
#